data_AF-A0A933FBD4-F1
#
_entry.id   AF-A0A933FBD4-F1
#
_cell.length_a   1.000
_cell.length_b   1.000
_cell.length_c   1.000
_cell.angle_alpha   90.00
_cell.angle_beta   90.00
_cell.angle_gamma   90.00
#
_symmetry.space_group_name_H-M   'P 1'
#
loop_
_entity.id
_entity.type
_entity.pdbx_description
1 polymer ?
#
loop_
_entity_poly.entity_id
_entity_poly.type
_entity_poly.pdbx_seq_one_letter_code
_entity_poly.pdbx_strand_id
1 'polypeptide(L)'
;MASSLKRLLLGDPLATAQARHERLGKVTGLAVFASDNLSSVAYATEEILLVLALAGPAAFASTLPIGTAIGLLLVVVATSYWQTVHA
;
A
#
# COMPACT_ATOMS: atom_id res chain seq x y z
N MET A 1 25.61 -23.52 -13.15
CA MET A 1 26.18 -22.17 -13.31
C MET A 1 25.25 -21.04 -12.85
N ALA A 2 23.97 -21.01 -13.27
CA ALA A 2 23.06 -19.93 -12.89
C ALA A 2 22.79 -19.79 -11.37
N SER A 3 22.79 -20.89 -10.60
CA SER A 3 22.55 -20.83 -9.14
C SER A 3 23.69 -20.20 -8.34
N SER A 4 24.94 -20.40 -8.76
CA SER A 4 26.12 -19.82 -8.07
C SER A 4 26.20 -18.31 -8.25
N LEU A 5 25.90 -17.81 -9.45
CA LEU A 5 25.86 -16.37 -9.72
C LEU A 5 24.71 -15.70 -8.93
N LYS A 6 23.56 -16.40 -8.85
CA LYS A 6 22.39 -15.95 -8.08
C LYS A 6 22.68 -15.87 -6.58
N ARG A 7 23.39 -16.86 -6.00
CA ARG A 7 23.84 -16.84 -4.59
C ARG A 7 24.83 -15.73 -4.30
N LEU A 8 25.71 -15.39 -5.24
CA LEU A 8 26.67 -14.31 -5.05
C LEU A 8 25.98 -12.94 -5.01
N LEU A 9 24.94 -12.74 -5.82
CA LEU A 9 24.22 -11.47 -5.91
C LEU A 9 23.13 -11.28 -4.85
N LEU A 10 22.39 -12.34 -4.51
CA LEU A 10 21.24 -12.28 -3.59
C LEU A 10 21.53 -12.83 -2.18
N GLY A 11 22.67 -13.50 -1.98
CA GLY A 11 22.98 -14.19 -0.72
C GLY A 11 22.37 -15.59 -0.62
N ASP A 12 22.61 -16.24 0.52
CA ASP A 12 22.08 -17.57 0.81
C ASP A 12 20.56 -17.52 1.08
N PRO A 13 19.77 -18.48 0.56
CA PRO A 13 18.35 -18.54 0.84
C PRO A 13 18.11 -18.75 2.34
N LEU A 14 17.30 -17.89 2.94
CA LEU A 14 16.85 -18.03 4.32
C LEU A 14 16.11 -19.36 4.49
N ALA A 15 16.62 -20.26 5.35
CA ALA A 15 15.90 -21.49 5.62
C ALA A 15 14.60 -21.14 6.37
N THR A 16 13.51 -21.83 6.03
CA THR A 16 12.16 -21.57 6.54
C THR A 16 12.08 -21.52 8.09
N ALA A 17 13.02 -22.18 8.78
CA ALA A 17 13.17 -22.14 10.23
C ALA A 17 13.65 -20.76 10.77
N GLN A 18 14.51 -20.04 10.04
CA GLN A 18 15.02 -18.71 10.43
C GLN A 18 14.01 -17.59 10.12
N ALA A 19 13.11 -17.79 9.16
CA ALA A 19 12.08 -16.81 8.78
C ALA A 19 11.14 -16.40 9.93
N ARG A 20 11.00 -17.23 10.99
CA ARG A 20 10.23 -16.85 12.19
C ARG A 20 10.91 -15.78 13.04
N HIS A 21 12.24 -15.71 13.01
CA HIS A 21 13.03 -14.78 13.83
C HIS A 21 13.26 -13.43 13.12
N GLU A 22 13.08 -13.38 11.80
CA GLU A 22 13.12 -12.14 11.00
C GLU A 22 11.74 -11.46 10.84
N ARG A 23 10.70 -11.95 11.51
CA ARG A 23 9.38 -11.31 11.45
C ARG A 23 9.45 -9.92 12.07
N LEU A 24 9.16 -8.90 11.26
CA LEU A 24 8.98 -7.53 11.74
C LEU A 24 7.95 -7.52 12.88
N GLY A 25 8.32 -6.93 14.01
CA GLY A 25 7.38 -6.70 15.12
C GLY A 25 6.21 -5.84 14.65
N LYS A 26 5.06 -5.92 15.33
CA LYS A 26 3.81 -5.26 14.90
C LYS A 26 3.99 -3.77 14.57
N VAL A 27 4.76 -3.04 15.38
CA VAL A 27 5.01 -1.60 15.18
C VAL A 27 5.85 -1.33 13.93
N THR A 28 6.98 -2.02 13.80
CA THR A 28 7.87 -1.89 12.63
C THR A 28 7.22 -2.40 11.35
N GLY A 29 6.46 -3.49 11.43
CA GLY A 29 5.67 -4.00 10.30
C GLY A 29 4.62 -3.00 9.87
N LEU A 30 3.86 -2.44 10.82
CA LEU A 30 2.88 -1.40 10.52
C LEU A 30 3.53 -0.17 9.87
N ALA A 31 4.67 0.32 10.39
CA ALA A 31 5.37 1.46 9.82
C ALA A 31 5.83 1.21 8.37
N VAL A 32 6.40 0.04 8.11
CA VAL A 32 6.87 -0.32 6.76
C VAL A 32 5.69 -0.47 5.78
N PHE A 33 4.63 -1.19 6.16
CA PHE A 33 3.48 -1.40 5.29
C PHE A 33 2.60 -0.15 5.14
N ALA A 34 2.56 0.75 6.12
CA ALA A 34 1.83 2.01 6.03
C ALA A 34 2.55 3.04 5.16
N SER A 35 3.87 2.95 5.01
CA SER A 35 4.67 3.92 4.25
C SER A 35 4.24 4.02 2.78
N ASP A 36 3.87 2.89 2.16
CA ASP A 36 3.41 2.85 0.76
C ASP A 36 2.09 3.62 0.57
N ASN A 37 1.10 3.32 1.42
CA ASN A 37 -0.18 4.02 1.41
C ASN A 37 -0.02 5.52 1.73
N LEU A 38 0.79 5.86 2.74
CA LEU A 38 1.02 7.26 3.14
C LEU A 38 1.65 8.09 2.02
N SER A 39 2.58 7.49 1.26
CA SER A 39 3.17 8.14 0.09
C SER A 39 2.15 8.41 -1.02
N SER A 40 1.18 7.51 -1.23
CA SER A 40 0.14 7.67 -2.25
C SER A 40 -0.87 8.75 -1.90
N VAL A 41 -1.35 8.80 -0.64
CA VAL A 41 -2.33 9.83 -0.22
C VAL A 41 -1.75 11.24 -0.13
N ALA A 42 -0.43 11.37 0.10
CA ALA A 42 0.23 12.67 0.15
C ALA A 42 0.10 13.45 -1.18
N TYR A 43 0.12 12.73 -2.31
CA TYR A 43 0.05 13.34 -3.64
C TYR A 43 -1.35 13.26 -4.28
N ALA A 44 -2.12 12.20 -3.98
CA ALA A 44 -3.41 11.96 -4.62
C ALA A 44 -4.40 13.12 -4.49
N THR A 45 -4.43 13.79 -3.33
CA THR A 45 -5.39 14.86 -3.06
C THR A 45 -5.17 16.07 -3.97
N GLU A 46 -3.91 16.46 -4.17
CA GLU A 46 -3.55 17.60 -5.01
C GLU A 46 -3.81 17.30 -6.48
N GLU A 47 -3.45 16.09 -6.94
CA GLU A 47 -3.72 15.67 -8.31
C GLU A 47 -5.21 15.62 -8.65
N ILE A 48 -6.05 15.11 -7.75
CA ILE A 48 -7.50 15.10 -7.96
C ILE A 48 -8.00 16.53 -8.13
N LEU A 49 -7.58 17.46 -7.27
CA LEU A 49 -8.01 18.86 -7.35
C LEU A 49 -7.49 19.54 -8.62
N LEU A 50 -6.27 19.25 -9.05
CA LEU A 50 -5.70 19.77 -10.30
C LEU A 50 -6.54 19.32 -11.50
N VAL A 51 -6.86 18.02 -11.58
CA VAL A 51 -7.68 17.47 -12.67
C VAL A 51 -9.09 18.07 -12.65
N LEU A 52 -9.70 18.22 -11.48
CA LEU A 52 -11.01 18.88 -11.35
C LEU A 52 -10.94 20.36 -11.74
N ALA A 53 -9.86 21.06 -11.41
CA ALA A 53 -9.66 22.45 -11.83
C ALA A 53 -9.59 22.58 -13.36
N LEU A 54 -8.90 21.65 -14.03
CA LEU A 54 -8.84 21.57 -15.48
C LEU A 54 -10.20 21.24 -16.11
N ALA A 55 -11.02 20.43 -15.43
CA ALA A 55 -12.39 20.12 -15.86
C ALA A 55 -13.37 21.31 -15.65
N GLY A 56 -12.98 22.30 -14.84
CA GLY A 56 -13.69 23.56 -14.63
C GLY A 56 -14.39 23.67 -13.27
N PRO A 57 -14.85 24.88 -12.89
CA PRO A 57 -15.29 25.17 -11.52
C PRO A 57 -16.46 24.32 -11.01
N ALA A 58 -17.37 23.89 -11.89
CA ALA A 58 -18.49 23.04 -11.53
C ALA A 58 -18.03 21.62 -11.08
N ALA A 59 -16.87 21.16 -11.53
CA ALA A 59 -16.35 19.83 -11.22
C ALA A 59 -15.91 19.69 -9.75
N PHE A 60 -15.61 20.79 -9.05
CA PHE A 60 -15.28 20.74 -7.62
C PHE A 60 -16.41 20.18 -6.75
N ALA A 61 -17.66 20.26 -7.21
CA ALA A 61 -18.79 19.62 -6.54
C ALA A 61 -18.63 18.08 -6.43
N SER A 62 -17.82 17.47 -7.31
CA SER A 62 -17.51 16.04 -7.29
C SER A 62 -16.45 15.65 -6.25
N THR A 63 -15.79 16.60 -5.58
CA THR A 63 -14.74 16.32 -4.58
C THR A 63 -15.24 15.42 -3.45
N LEU A 64 -16.38 15.78 -2.84
CA LEU A 64 -16.97 14.98 -1.74
C LEU A 64 -17.44 13.59 -2.20
N PRO A 65 -18.17 13.44 -3.32
CA PRO A 65 -18.49 12.13 -3.89
C PRO A 65 -17.26 11.25 -4.16
N ILE A 66 -16.21 11.81 -4.78
CA ILE A 66 -14.96 11.08 -5.08
C ILE A 66 -14.29 10.62 -3.79
N GLY A 67 -14.11 11.52 -2.82
CA GLY A 67 -13.51 11.18 -1.53
C GLY A 67 -14.29 10.10 -0.78
N THR A 68 -15.63 10.16 -0.84
CA THR A 68 -16.51 9.17 -0.21
C THR A 68 -16.39 7.80 -0.91
N ALA A 69 -16.34 7.78 -2.25
CA ALA A 69 -16.17 6.56 -3.02
C ALA A 69 -14.81 5.89 -2.72
N ILE A 70 -13.73 6.66 -2.64
CA ILE A 70 -12.40 6.17 -2.24
C ILE A 70 -12.45 5.62 -0.81
N GLY A 71 -13.07 6.34 0.14
CA GLY A 71 -13.21 5.89 1.52
C GLY A 71 -13.96 4.55 1.64
N LEU A 72 -15.07 4.40 0.90
CA LEU A 72 -15.81 3.13 0.85
C LEU A 72 -14.95 2.00 0.27
N LEU A 73 -14.22 2.26 -0.80
CA LEU A 73 -13.30 1.28 -1.39
C LEU A 73 -12.24 0.83 -0.38
N LEU A 74 -11.64 1.77 0.38
CA LEU A 74 -10.68 1.44 1.42
C LEU A 74 -11.28 0.58 2.54
N VAL A 75 -12.53 0.81 2.93
CA VAL A 75 -13.24 -0.04 3.90
C VAL A 75 -13.39 -1.47 3.36
N VAL A 76 -13.77 -1.63 2.09
CA VAL A 76 -13.90 -2.95 1.45
C VAL A 76 -12.57 -3.68 1.44
N VAL A 77 -11.50 -3.01 1.00
CA VAL A 77 -10.14 -3.59 0.93
C VAL A 77 -9.62 -3.95 2.32
N ALA A 78 -9.77 -3.05 3.30
CA ALA A 78 -9.34 -3.33 4.68
C ALA A 78 -10.08 -4.54 5.27
N THR A 79 -11.40 -4.64 5.02
CA THR A 79 -12.21 -5.78 5.47
C THR A 79 -11.77 -7.07 4.77
N SER A 80 -11.47 -7.01 3.47
CA SER A 80 -10.97 -8.16 2.71
C SER A 80 -9.64 -8.67 3.27
N TYR A 81 -8.67 -7.78 3.54
CA TYR A 81 -7.41 -8.19 4.16
C TYR A 81 -7.60 -8.74 5.57
N TRP A 82 -8.50 -8.16 6.36
CA TRP A 82 -8.82 -8.67 7.68
C TRP A 82 -9.34 -10.12 7.61
N GLN A 83 -10.22 -10.42 6.64
CA GLN A 83 -10.72 -11.77 6.39
C GLN A 83 -9.60 -12.74 5.98
N THR A 84 -8.74 -12.34 5.04
CA THR A 84 -7.63 -13.20 4.57
C THR A 84 -6.64 -13.54 5.68
N VAL A 85 -6.41 -12.62 6.62
CA VAL A 85 -5.50 -12.85 7.75
C VAL A 85 -6.11 -13.77 8.83
N HIS A 86 -7.44 -13.78 8.97
CA HIS A 86 -8.13 -14.63 9.96
C HIS A 86 -8.50 -16.03 9.44
N ALA A 87 -8.57 -16.21 8.11
CA ALA A 87 -8.81 -17.49 7.46
C ALA A 87 -7.58 -18.42 7.56
#